data_AF-A0A6F9A5S2-F1
#
_entry.id   AF-A0A6F9A5S2-F1
#
_cell.length_a   1.000
_cell.length_b   1.000
_cell.length_c   1.000
_cell.angle_alpha   90.00
_cell.angle_beta   90.00
_cell.angle_gamma   90.00
#
_symmetry.space_group_name_H-M   'P 1'
#
loop_
_entity.id
_entity.type
_entity.pdbx_description
1 polymer ?
#
loop_
_entity_poly.entity_id
_entity_poly.type
_entity_poly.pdbx_seq_one_letter_code
_entity_poly.pdbx_strand_id
1 'polypeptide(L)'
;MMMDSTEMLFSVPQGLPSAWDTVTAALVSPVSNDITMSDESLSEGLNLLCSNSLGQFLEGWLMETLQVRLTTAIAPEFWAGMKQPENELEEKDRARILLMAFRTLLDRLQPFLGGLERLGTWQDEGRGGLCGPGARGLRERAFSVIRAILLFSPSAVLQERILEFYSRTFSVHMSQEGEAGEAEEGSGGPEGGVCQGCTVPTQQCWCQQALEQLQELSHVLSRLQLLERVSSEAVTSILHKLIEQRMEQHCRGEYESSFLFDFQEWLELVLGWLSRVFASDVGGLGTVPNGTGSGAGEVGQPANAVLQRWRCHMHQFFCRIYVNMRIEELFSIIRDFPESKPAIDDLKFCLERTNQRQQLLTSLKTAFETRLLHPGVHTSDIITVTREDTVRQIVASLTGDAEGCSDLANELSRADPVTLETQDSEDEGSDPEEWTPDPKDAVTDKTGSKRRSSDIITLLVSIYGSKEIFIDEYRTVLADRLLHQFNYNTAREIRNVELLKLRFGESHMHYCEVMLKDVADSRRINTNIREEESRVAEEEQPPLALSAMILSSEFWPTLKEEKMELPPLASQAMEAYTHRYEKLKVPDDGAVAWLPVCFCFSQVFINRLAARPTEYE
;
A
#
# COMPACT_ATOMS: atom_id res chain seq x y z
N MET A 1 71.95 -42.31 54.19
CA MET A 1 71.74 -40.91 54.61
C MET A 1 71.25 -40.18 53.37
N MET A 2 69.97 -40.14 52.97
CA MET A 2 68.72 -39.90 53.70
C MET A 2 68.89 -38.73 54.68
N MET A 3 68.79 -37.52 54.15
CA MET A 3 68.48 -36.30 54.89
C MET A 3 67.43 -35.50 54.09
N ASP A 4 66.40 -35.16 54.84
CA ASP A 4 65.09 -34.58 54.56
C ASP A 4 64.94 -33.58 53.40
N SER A 5 63.97 -33.91 52.55
CA SER A 5 63.20 -32.98 51.73
C SER A 5 61.81 -32.84 52.35
N THR A 6 61.69 -32.12 53.46
CA THR A 6 60.38 -31.85 54.07
C THR A 6 60.41 -30.53 54.85
N GLU A 7 59.39 -29.69 54.62
CA GLU A 7 59.04 -28.47 55.36
C GLU A 7 59.73 -27.14 54.98
N MET A 8 59.54 -26.68 53.74
CA MET A 8 59.33 -25.24 53.50
C MET A 8 57.86 -24.92 53.74
N LEU A 9 57.49 -24.73 55.01
CA LEU A 9 56.23 -24.11 55.40
C LEU A 9 56.16 -22.71 54.77
N PHE A 10 55.30 -22.54 53.76
CA PHE A 10 54.83 -21.23 53.33
C PHE A 10 54.19 -20.55 54.54
N SER A 11 54.94 -19.67 55.22
CA SER A 11 54.36 -18.77 56.21
C SER A 11 53.51 -17.77 55.44
N VAL A 12 52.18 -17.94 55.50
CA VAL A 12 51.25 -16.92 55.01
C VAL A 12 51.61 -15.62 55.74
N PRO A 13 51.89 -14.51 55.03
CA PRO A 13 52.14 -13.21 55.65
C PRO A 13 51.06 -12.91 56.69
N GLN A 14 51.46 -12.57 57.92
CA GLN A 14 50.50 -12.24 58.99
C GLN A 14 49.60 -11.09 58.51
N GLY A 15 48.28 -11.30 58.54
CA GLY A 15 47.28 -10.32 58.12
C GLY A 15 46.73 -10.46 56.69
N LEU A 16 47.25 -11.38 55.86
CA LEU A 16 46.76 -11.58 54.49
C LEU A 16 45.31 -12.12 54.43
N PRO A 17 44.90 -13.10 55.27
CA PRO A 17 43.50 -13.56 55.30
C PRO A 17 42.55 -12.45 55.74
N SER A 18 42.91 -11.69 56.79
CA SER A 18 42.10 -10.56 57.26
C SER A 18 42.00 -9.44 56.22
N ALA A 19 43.06 -9.20 55.44
CA ALA A 19 43.03 -8.23 54.34
C ALA A 19 42.11 -8.70 53.19
N TRP A 20 42.17 -9.98 52.83
CA TRP A 20 41.26 -10.58 51.85
C TRP A 20 39.80 -10.48 52.31
N ASP A 21 39.50 -10.85 53.56
CA ASP A 21 38.16 -10.77 54.13
C ASP A 21 37.64 -9.33 54.18
N THR A 22 38.49 -8.38 54.55
CA THR A 22 38.13 -6.95 54.60
C THR A 22 37.79 -6.39 53.21
N VAL A 23 38.61 -6.71 52.21
CA VAL A 23 38.41 -6.22 50.83
C VAL A 23 37.20 -6.91 50.17
N THR A 24 37.06 -8.22 50.34
CA THR A 24 35.92 -8.97 49.77
C THR A 24 34.59 -8.63 50.45
N ALA A 25 34.56 -8.41 51.77
CA ALA A 25 33.38 -7.91 52.48
C ALA A 25 32.99 -6.51 51.99
N ALA A 26 33.96 -5.63 51.75
CA ALA A 26 33.69 -4.30 51.20
C ALA A 26 33.11 -4.36 49.78
N LEU A 27 33.49 -5.34 48.96
CA LEU A 27 32.99 -5.52 47.59
C LEU A 27 31.59 -6.16 47.51
N VAL A 28 31.15 -6.91 48.52
CA VAL A 28 29.83 -7.60 48.50
C VAL A 28 28.81 -6.93 49.43
N SER A 29 29.21 -5.93 50.22
CA SER A 29 28.31 -5.17 51.09
C SER A 29 27.33 -4.29 50.28
N PRO A 30 26.04 -4.21 50.65
CA PRO A 30 25.13 -3.21 50.10
C PRO A 30 25.68 -1.80 50.38
N VAL A 31 25.56 -0.91 49.40
CA VAL A 31 26.04 0.49 49.44
C VAL A 31 25.27 1.35 50.47
N SER A 32 24.26 0.77 51.14
CA SER A 32 23.42 1.45 52.13
C SER A 32 23.85 1.08 53.55
N ASN A 33 24.26 2.11 54.28
CA ASN A 33 24.53 2.21 55.73
C ASN A 33 25.98 1.96 56.18
N ASP A 34 26.65 3.06 56.50
CA ASP A 34 27.32 3.30 57.79
C ASP A 34 28.00 2.09 58.43
N ILE A 35 28.93 1.47 57.72
CA ILE A 35 30.02 0.75 58.38
C ILE A 35 31.27 1.60 58.20
N THR A 36 31.68 2.15 59.32
CA THR A 36 32.97 2.74 59.66
C THR A 36 34.14 1.79 59.33
N MET A 37 34.30 1.39 58.06
CA MET A 37 35.59 0.97 57.56
C MET A 37 36.30 2.25 57.19
N SER A 38 37.31 2.62 57.96
CA SER A 38 38.23 3.67 57.55
C SER A 38 38.71 3.37 56.14
N ASP A 39 38.55 4.29 55.19
CA ASP A 39 39.09 4.16 53.82
C ASP A 39 40.58 3.79 53.87
N GLU A 40 41.26 4.22 54.94
CA GLU A 40 42.62 3.81 55.32
C GLU A 40 42.78 2.28 55.47
N SER A 41 41.98 1.58 56.29
CA SER A 41 42.10 0.12 56.47
C SER A 41 41.78 -0.68 55.20
N LEU A 42 40.89 -0.16 54.35
CA LEU A 42 40.59 -0.78 53.07
C LEU A 42 41.74 -0.59 52.07
N SER A 43 42.34 0.60 52.05
CA SER A 43 43.51 0.91 51.22
C SER A 43 44.75 0.13 51.65
N GLU A 44 44.97 -0.04 52.96
CA GLU A 44 46.05 -0.85 53.53
C GLU A 44 45.87 -2.34 53.17
N GLY A 45 44.65 -2.86 53.32
CA GLY A 45 44.31 -4.21 52.90
C GLY A 45 44.52 -4.45 51.41
N LEU A 46 44.10 -3.49 50.57
CA LEU A 46 44.28 -3.57 49.11
C LEU A 46 45.76 -3.53 48.70
N ASN A 47 46.54 -2.64 49.32
CA ASN A 47 47.99 -2.54 49.08
C ASN A 47 48.71 -3.84 49.49
N LEU A 48 48.31 -4.45 50.61
CA LEU A 48 48.86 -5.73 51.07
C LEU A 48 48.51 -6.89 50.12
N LEU A 49 47.30 -6.92 49.55
CA LEU A 49 46.92 -7.93 48.56
C LEU A 49 47.68 -7.73 47.24
N CYS A 50 47.83 -6.51 46.79
CA CYS A 50 48.54 -6.22 45.53
C CYS A 50 50.05 -6.44 45.64
N SER A 51 50.68 -6.12 46.77
CA SER A 51 52.10 -6.41 46.98
C SER A 51 52.42 -7.91 46.96
N ASN A 52 51.41 -8.76 47.18
CA ASN A 52 51.49 -10.22 47.14
C ASN A 52 50.86 -10.82 45.86
N SER A 53 50.58 -10.01 44.83
CA SER A 53 49.98 -10.43 43.55
C SER A 53 48.61 -11.11 43.67
N LEU A 54 47.88 -10.87 44.77
CA LEU A 54 46.52 -11.40 44.97
C LEU A 54 45.42 -10.47 44.44
N GLY A 55 45.73 -9.20 44.20
CA GLY A 55 44.77 -8.21 43.68
C GLY A 55 44.16 -8.60 42.32
N GLN A 56 44.90 -9.30 41.46
CA GLN A 56 44.43 -9.76 40.15
C GLN A 56 43.30 -10.80 40.21
N PHE A 57 43.15 -11.50 41.35
CA PHE A 57 42.11 -12.52 41.53
C PHE A 57 40.78 -11.95 42.03
N LEU A 58 40.75 -10.69 42.49
CA LEU A 58 39.52 -10.05 43.01
C LEU A 58 38.43 -9.95 41.93
N GLU A 59 38.83 -9.65 40.70
CA GLU A 59 37.94 -9.60 39.55
C GLU A 59 37.31 -10.96 39.26
N GLY A 60 38.14 -12.00 39.12
CA GLY A 60 37.68 -13.37 38.86
C GLY A 60 36.78 -13.87 39.99
N TRP A 61 37.20 -13.67 41.24
CA TRP A 61 36.44 -14.05 42.42
C TRP A 61 35.06 -13.39 42.47
N LEU A 62 34.97 -12.07 42.21
CA LEU A 62 33.70 -11.35 42.29
C LEU A 62 32.75 -11.75 41.15
N MET A 63 33.28 -11.95 39.93
CA MET A 63 32.51 -12.42 38.79
C MET A 63 32.02 -13.86 38.97
N GLU A 64 32.87 -14.76 39.46
CA GLU A 64 32.49 -16.14 39.78
C GLU A 64 31.47 -16.19 40.92
N THR A 65 31.65 -15.37 41.96
CA THR A 65 30.70 -15.26 43.08
C THR A 65 29.34 -14.78 42.57
N LEU A 66 29.30 -13.75 41.72
CA LEU A 66 28.07 -13.30 41.07
C LEU A 66 27.43 -14.43 40.26
N GLN A 67 28.20 -15.12 39.42
CA GLN A 67 27.69 -16.20 38.56
C GLN A 67 27.11 -17.36 39.39
N VAL A 68 27.80 -17.80 40.44
CA VAL A 68 27.36 -18.88 41.33
C VAL A 68 26.09 -18.47 42.07
N ARG A 69 26.04 -17.27 42.66
CA ARG A 69 24.86 -16.77 43.38
C ARG A 69 23.67 -16.57 42.45
N LEU A 70 23.92 -16.07 41.24
CA LEU A 70 22.88 -15.89 40.23
C LEU A 70 22.26 -17.23 39.82
N THR A 71 23.09 -18.24 39.59
CA THR A 71 22.63 -19.57 39.14
C THR A 71 21.94 -20.37 40.25
N THR A 72 22.46 -20.31 41.48
CA THR A 72 22.01 -21.17 42.59
C THR A 72 20.83 -20.62 43.40
N ALA A 73 20.69 -19.29 43.48
CA ALA A 73 19.70 -18.66 44.34
C ALA A 73 18.84 -17.61 43.61
N ILE A 74 19.48 -16.61 42.99
CA ILE A 74 18.76 -15.42 42.49
C ILE A 74 17.85 -15.76 41.30
N ALA A 75 18.35 -16.48 40.29
CA ALA A 75 17.53 -16.86 39.14
C ALA A 75 16.39 -17.82 39.53
N PRO A 76 16.61 -18.90 40.31
CA PRO A 76 15.51 -19.73 40.80
C PRO A 76 14.45 -18.96 41.61
N GLU A 77 14.86 -18.06 42.52
CA GLU A 77 13.95 -17.20 43.30
C GLU A 77 13.10 -16.31 42.36
N PHE A 78 13.74 -15.70 41.36
CA PHE A 78 13.07 -14.88 40.35
C PHE A 78 12.02 -15.67 39.55
N TRP A 79 12.38 -16.84 39.01
CA TRP A 79 11.44 -17.66 38.23
C TRP A 79 10.34 -18.28 39.09
N ALA A 80 10.63 -18.64 40.34
CA ALA A 80 9.63 -19.14 41.27
C ALA A 80 8.59 -18.06 41.63
N GLY A 81 9.03 -16.81 41.82
CA GLY A 81 8.14 -15.69 42.11
C GLY A 81 7.12 -15.40 41.00
N MET A 82 7.44 -15.73 39.75
CA MET A 82 6.56 -15.58 38.60
C MET A 82 5.67 -16.79 38.31
N LYS A 83 6.03 -17.99 38.80
CA LYS A 83 5.24 -19.22 38.64
C LYS A 83 4.16 -19.26 39.72
N GLN A 84 2.99 -18.70 39.40
CA GLN A 84 1.80 -18.76 40.24
C GLN A 84 0.68 -19.52 39.52
N PRO A 85 -0.27 -20.16 40.23
CA PRO A 85 -1.40 -20.83 39.59
C PRO A 85 -2.20 -19.81 38.76
N GLU A 86 -2.32 -20.06 37.46
CA GLU A 86 -2.76 -19.09 36.44
C GLU A 86 -4.20 -18.54 36.61
N ASN A 87 -4.97 -19.03 37.58
CA ASN A 87 -6.44 -18.87 37.62
C ASN A 87 -7.04 -18.22 38.89
N GLU A 88 -6.26 -17.72 39.83
CA GLU A 88 -6.81 -17.16 41.10
C GLU A 88 -6.63 -15.65 41.30
N LEU A 89 -5.79 -15.00 40.48
CA LEU A 89 -5.43 -13.59 40.69
C LEU A 89 -6.06 -12.68 39.64
N GLU A 90 -6.33 -11.44 40.03
CA GLU A 90 -6.72 -10.38 39.09
C GLU A 90 -5.51 -9.90 38.28
N GLU A 91 -5.77 -9.32 37.10
CA GLU A 91 -4.74 -8.77 36.21
C GLU A 91 -3.83 -7.74 36.93
N LYS A 92 -4.43 -6.91 37.78
CA LYS A 92 -3.75 -5.92 38.60
C LYS A 92 -2.71 -6.55 39.55
N ASP A 93 -3.02 -7.71 40.13
CA ASP A 93 -2.13 -8.38 41.05
C ASP A 93 -1.00 -9.10 40.30
N ARG A 94 -1.29 -9.68 39.13
CA ARG A 94 -0.26 -10.22 38.23
C ARG A 94 0.74 -9.15 37.81
N ALA A 95 0.28 -7.95 37.45
CA ALA A 95 1.14 -6.81 37.13
C ALA A 95 2.04 -6.40 38.31
N ARG A 96 1.49 -6.38 39.53
CA ARG A 96 2.27 -6.14 40.75
C ARG A 96 3.35 -7.20 40.98
N ILE A 97 3.01 -8.48 40.82
CA ILE A 97 3.95 -9.59 41.01
C ILE A 97 5.12 -9.50 40.02
N LEU A 98 4.82 -9.19 38.75
CA LEU A 98 5.84 -8.98 37.72
C LEU A 98 6.83 -7.88 38.14
N LEU A 99 6.31 -6.72 38.57
CA LEU A 99 7.13 -5.61 39.04
C LEU A 99 7.95 -6.00 40.29
N MET A 100 7.34 -6.69 41.26
CA MET A 100 8.04 -7.14 42.48
C MET A 100 9.17 -8.13 42.16
N ALA A 101 8.96 -9.03 41.20
CA ALA A 101 9.98 -9.98 40.78
C ALA A 101 11.22 -9.27 40.22
N PHE A 102 11.02 -8.26 39.35
CA PHE A 102 12.12 -7.46 38.81
C PHE A 102 12.78 -6.54 39.85
N ARG A 103 12.02 -5.95 40.78
CA ARG A 103 12.59 -5.19 41.90
C ARG A 103 13.47 -6.08 42.78
N THR A 104 12.95 -7.25 43.17
CA THR A 104 13.70 -8.22 43.99
C THR A 104 14.97 -8.67 43.28
N LEU A 105 14.90 -8.92 41.97
CA LEU A 105 16.07 -9.25 41.16
C LEU A 105 17.13 -8.13 41.21
N LEU A 106 16.71 -6.87 41.05
CA LEU A 106 17.61 -5.71 41.14
C LEU A 106 18.23 -5.59 42.53
N ASP A 107 17.44 -5.69 43.60
CA ASP A 107 17.92 -5.60 44.98
C ASP A 107 18.95 -6.69 45.31
N ARG A 108 18.75 -7.92 44.81
CA ARG A 108 19.69 -9.04 44.99
C ARG A 108 20.98 -8.87 44.20
N LEU A 109 20.93 -8.20 43.04
CA LEU A 109 22.09 -7.96 42.18
C LEU A 109 22.88 -6.71 42.57
N GLN A 110 22.24 -5.73 43.21
CA GLN A 110 22.81 -4.42 43.51
C GLN A 110 24.12 -4.46 44.32
N PRO A 111 24.30 -5.32 45.34
CA PRO A 111 25.57 -5.42 46.06
C PRO A 111 26.74 -5.84 45.16
N PHE A 112 26.51 -6.79 44.25
CA PHE A 112 27.54 -7.25 43.30
C PHE A 112 27.83 -6.22 42.21
N LEU A 113 26.78 -5.56 41.68
CA LEU A 113 26.95 -4.50 40.68
C LEU A 113 27.68 -3.29 41.26
N GLY A 114 27.34 -2.88 42.50
CA GLY A 114 28.05 -1.83 43.22
C GLY A 114 29.50 -2.23 43.56
N GLY A 115 29.72 -3.49 43.93
CA GLY A 115 31.05 -4.06 44.13
C GLY A 115 31.93 -4.00 42.89
N LEU A 116 31.40 -4.41 41.74
CA LEU A 116 32.10 -4.39 40.45
C LEU A 116 32.39 -2.96 39.98
N GLU A 117 31.46 -2.03 40.21
CA GLU A 117 31.67 -0.61 39.92
C GLU A 117 32.80 -0.03 40.81
N ARG A 118 32.79 -0.33 42.11
CA ARG A 118 33.86 0.06 43.04
C ARG A 118 35.21 -0.54 42.66
N LEU A 119 35.25 -1.84 42.36
CA LEU A 119 36.48 -2.50 41.89
C LEU A 119 36.99 -1.86 40.59
N GLY A 120 36.09 -1.54 39.67
CA GLY A 120 36.42 -0.84 38.44
C GLY A 120 36.97 0.56 38.67
N THR A 121 36.39 1.33 39.59
CA THR A 121 36.96 2.64 39.97
C THR A 121 38.36 2.50 40.56
N TRP A 122 38.64 1.44 41.32
CA TRP A 122 40.00 1.18 41.82
C TRP A 122 40.99 0.83 40.70
N GLN A 123 40.55 0.12 39.66
CA GLN A 123 41.33 -0.16 38.47
C GLN A 123 41.61 1.13 37.67
N ASP A 124 40.59 1.98 37.48
CA ASP A 124 40.69 3.24 36.76
C ASP A 124 41.60 4.26 37.49
N GLU A 125 41.56 4.26 38.83
CA GLU A 125 42.43 5.09 39.69
C GLU A 125 43.83 4.49 39.91
N GLY A 126 44.08 3.25 39.48
CA GLY A 126 45.34 2.55 39.68
C GLY A 126 45.67 2.25 41.16
N ARG A 127 44.66 2.13 42.03
CA ARG A 127 44.87 1.87 43.47
C ARG A 127 45.58 0.53 43.66
N GLY A 128 46.66 0.54 44.44
CA GLY A 128 47.47 -0.66 44.72
C GLY A 128 48.13 -1.27 43.49
N GLY A 129 48.17 -0.62 42.32
CA GLY A 129 48.72 -1.22 41.10
C GLY A 129 47.78 -2.25 40.44
N LEU A 130 46.48 -2.20 40.73
CA LEU A 130 45.48 -2.97 40.00
C LEU A 130 45.41 -2.51 38.54
N CYS A 131 45.40 -3.47 37.62
CA CYS A 131 45.12 -3.25 36.20
C CYS A 131 43.95 -4.14 35.78
N GLY A 132 43.04 -3.61 34.98
CA GLY A 132 41.90 -4.34 34.47
C GLY A 132 41.07 -3.51 33.50
N PRO A 133 39.89 -4.00 33.09
CA PRO A 133 39.07 -3.36 32.06
C PRO A 133 38.22 -2.19 32.57
N GLY A 134 38.39 -1.79 33.83
CA GLY A 134 37.75 -0.62 34.43
C GLY A 134 36.28 -0.83 34.77
N ALA A 135 35.64 0.20 35.34
CA ALA A 135 34.24 0.13 35.79
C ALA A 135 33.27 -0.24 34.66
N ARG A 136 33.49 0.33 33.47
CA ARG A 136 32.65 0.05 32.30
C ARG A 136 32.79 -1.40 31.82
N GLY A 137 34.03 -1.89 31.65
CA GLY A 137 34.26 -3.25 31.15
C GLY A 137 33.82 -4.34 32.13
N LEU A 138 33.95 -4.11 33.43
CA LEU A 138 33.40 -5.01 34.46
C LEU A 138 31.88 -5.05 34.43
N ARG A 139 31.24 -3.87 34.33
CA ARG A 139 29.77 -3.75 34.24
C ARG A 139 29.23 -4.46 32.99
N GLU A 140 29.85 -4.26 31.82
CA GLU A 140 29.44 -4.91 30.57
C GLU A 140 29.54 -6.45 30.65
N ARG A 141 30.60 -6.98 31.28
CA ARG A 141 30.77 -8.43 31.50
C ARG A 141 29.73 -8.98 32.47
N ALA A 142 29.45 -8.28 33.57
CA ALA A 142 28.43 -8.67 34.54
C ALA A 142 27.05 -8.76 33.90
N PHE A 143 26.64 -7.73 33.16
CA PHE A 143 25.35 -7.76 32.45
C PHE A 143 25.29 -8.81 31.35
N SER A 144 26.41 -9.13 30.70
CA SER A 144 26.48 -10.25 29.74
C SER A 144 26.21 -11.59 30.42
N VAL A 145 26.79 -11.83 31.60
CA VAL A 145 26.52 -13.03 32.42
C VAL A 145 25.07 -13.07 32.89
N ILE A 146 24.54 -11.94 33.38
CA ILE A 146 23.14 -11.82 33.81
C ILE A 146 22.18 -12.14 32.65
N ARG A 147 22.41 -11.56 31.47
CA ARG A 147 21.62 -11.84 30.26
C ARG A 147 21.73 -13.29 29.82
N ALA A 148 22.92 -13.89 29.88
CA ALA A 148 23.13 -15.28 29.49
C ALA A 148 22.38 -16.25 30.42
N ILE A 149 22.36 -16.01 31.72
CA ILE A 149 21.71 -16.91 32.69
C ILE A 149 20.19 -16.71 32.70
N LEU A 150 19.70 -15.46 32.59
CA LEU A 150 18.27 -15.17 32.67
C LEU A 150 17.55 -15.21 31.31
N LEU A 151 18.19 -14.76 30.23
CA LEU A 151 17.51 -14.47 28.95
C LEU A 151 18.08 -15.23 27.75
N PHE A 152 18.87 -16.29 27.97
CA PHE A 152 19.24 -17.21 26.89
C PHE A 152 18.05 -18.07 26.46
N SER A 153 17.23 -18.52 27.43
CA SER A 153 15.96 -19.19 27.19
C SER A 153 14.91 -18.63 28.17
N PRO A 154 14.28 -17.48 27.83
CA PRO A 154 13.27 -16.88 28.70
C PRO A 154 12.09 -17.84 28.86
N SER A 155 11.54 -17.93 30.07
CA SER A 155 10.34 -18.73 30.31
C SER A 155 9.14 -18.14 29.56
N ALA A 156 8.31 -19.00 28.95
CA ALA A 156 7.06 -18.58 28.30
C ALA A 156 6.15 -17.75 29.24
N VAL A 157 6.17 -18.06 30.54
CA VAL A 157 5.43 -17.31 31.57
C VAL A 157 5.85 -15.84 31.63
N LEU A 158 7.16 -15.56 31.48
CA LEU A 158 7.65 -14.18 31.46
C LEU A 158 7.19 -13.44 30.21
N GLN A 159 7.27 -14.09 29.04
CA GLN A 159 6.82 -13.50 27.78
C GLN A 159 5.32 -13.17 27.81
N GLU A 160 4.49 -14.10 28.31
CA GLU A 160 3.05 -13.90 28.46
C GLU A 160 2.72 -12.76 29.41
N ARG A 161 3.33 -12.72 30.61
CA ARG A 161 3.06 -11.69 31.61
C ARG A 161 3.49 -10.30 31.16
N ILE A 162 4.59 -10.21 30.44
CA ILE A 162 5.07 -8.95 29.86
C ILE A 162 4.15 -8.49 28.73
N LEU A 163 3.73 -9.42 27.86
CA LEU A 163 2.78 -9.13 26.79
C LEU A 163 1.45 -8.64 27.35
N GLU A 164 0.90 -9.32 28.36
CA GLU A 164 -0.32 -8.92 29.07
C GLU A 164 -0.18 -7.51 29.66
N PHE A 165 0.91 -7.26 30.39
CA PHE A 165 1.18 -5.96 31.01
C PHE A 165 1.33 -4.82 29.99
N TYR A 166 2.14 -5.00 28.94
CA TYR A 166 2.30 -3.98 27.91
C TYR A 166 1.03 -3.77 27.09
N SER A 167 0.28 -4.83 26.80
CA SER A 167 -1.01 -4.69 26.10
C SER A 167 -1.97 -3.81 26.90
N ARG A 168 -2.06 -4.03 28.22
CA ARG A 168 -2.92 -3.24 29.08
C ARG A 168 -2.48 -1.78 29.17
N THR A 169 -1.20 -1.52 29.42
CA THR A 169 -0.68 -0.15 29.54
C THR A 169 -0.77 0.62 28.21
N PHE A 170 -0.62 -0.08 27.09
CA PHE A 170 -0.89 0.47 25.77
C PHE A 170 -2.35 0.87 25.60
N SER A 171 -3.31 -0.03 25.88
CA SER A 171 -4.74 0.29 25.79
C SER A 171 -5.12 1.48 26.67
N VAL A 172 -4.59 1.55 27.89
CA VAL A 172 -4.80 2.70 28.79
C VAL A 172 -4.27 4.00 28.19
N HIS A 173 -3.08 3.98 27.58
CA HIS A 173 -2.52 5.15 26.91
C HIS A 173 -3.38 5.60 25.73
N MET A 174 -3.77 4.66 24.85
CA MET A 174 -4.59 4.99 23.68
C MET A 174 -5.97 5.52 24.06
N SER A 175 -6.60 5.02 25.14
CA SER A 175 -7.87 5.58 25.61
C SER A 175 -7.73 7.00 26.16
N GLN A 176 -6.59 7.36 26.76
CA GLN A 176 -6.37 8.70 27.30
C GLN A 176 -6.04 9.74 26.22
N GLU A 177 -5.30 9.35 25.18
CA GLU A 177 -4.86 10.27 24.13
C GLU A 177 -5.83 10.28 22.93
N GLY A 178 -6.56 9.18 22.69
CA GLY A 178 -7.57 9.08 21.64
C GLY A 178 -8.85 9.88 21.89
N GLU A 179 -9.26 10.05 23.16
CA GLU A 179 -10.41 10.90 23.53
C GLU A 179 -10.17 12.41 23.30
N ALA A 180 -8.93 12.83 23.01
CA ALA A 180 -8.62 14.22 22.70
C ALA A 180 -8.90 14.61 21.22
N GLY A 181 -9.12 13.64 20.33
CA GLY A 181 -9.25 13.86 18.88
C GLY A 181 -10.66 13.77 18.30
N GLU A 182 -11.59 13.05 18.93
CA GLU A 182 -12.95 12.82 18.41
C GLU A 182 -13.99 13.01 19.52
N ALA A 183 -14.18 14.25 19.97
CA ALA A 183 -15.35 14.62 20.76
C ALA A 183 -16.50 14.99 19.81
N GLU A 184 -17.12 13.98 19.18
CA GLU A 184 -18.48 14.18 18.67
C GLU A 184 -19.45 14.21 19.86
N GLU A 185 -20.17 15.33 19.95
CA GLU A 185 -21.23 15.56 20.92
C GLU A 185 -22.37 14.54 20.74
N GLY A 186 -22.43 13.52 21.61
CA GLY A 186 -23.66 12.75 21.76
C GLY A 186 -23.52 11.36 22.35
N SER A 187 -23.64 11.25 23.67
CA SER A 187 -24.71 10.49 24.35
C SER A 187 -24.31 10.05 25.76
N GLY A 188 -25.33 9.99 26.64
CA GLY A 188 -25.24 9.95 28.09
C GLY A 188 -24.25 8.95 28.70
N GLY A 189 -23.53 9.42 29.71
CA GLY A 189 -22.78 8.57 30.62
C GLY A 189 -23.71 7.55 31.29
N PRO A 190 -23.43 6.24 31.20
CA PRO A 190 -24.12 5.25 32.01
C PRO A 190 -23.46 5.23 33.39
N GLU A 191 -24.23 5.55 34.43
CA GLU A 191 -23.92 5.12 35.79
C GLU A 191 -23.84 3.57 35.78
N GLY A 192 -22.61 3.05 35.80
CA GLY A 192 -22.31 1.62 35.59
C GLY A 192 -21.32 1.32 34.45
N GLY A 193 -20.70 2.34 33.84
CA GLY A 193 -19.74 2.15 32.76
C GLY A 193 -18.46 1.39 33.15
N VAL A 194 -17.99 0.55 32.23
CA VAL A 194 -16.65 -0.07 32.25
C VAL A 194 -15.64 0.94 31.74
N CYS A 195 -14.45 1.00 32.34
CA CYS A 195 -13.38 1.88 31.88
C CYS A 195 -12.86 1.45 30.49
N GLN A 196 -12.77 2.37 29.53
CA GLN A 196 -12.31 2.10 28.16
C GLN A 196 -10.85 1.59 28.10
N GLY A 197 -10.00 1.99 29.04
CA GLY A 197 -8.60 1.54 29.09
C GLY A 197 -8.42 0.17 29.76
N CYS A 198 -8.80 0.05 31.03
CA CYS A 198 -8.57 -1.17 31.81
C CYS A 198 -9.71 -2.19 31.76
N THR A 199 -10.80 -1.92 31.04
CA THR A 199 -11.95 -2.82 30.83
C THR A 199 -12.59 -3.38 32.11
N VAL A 200 -12.38 -2.69 33.24
CA VAL A 200 -12.91 -3.01 34.57
C VAL A 200 -13.94 -1.93 34.94
N PRO A 201 -14.95 -2.21 35.79
CA PRO A 201 -15.89 -1.19 36.25
C PRO A 201 -15.19 0.08 36.72
N THR A 202 -15.73 1.24 36.38
CA THR A 202 -15.13 2.57 36.69
C THR A 202 -14.73 2.73 38.17
N GLN A 203 -15.44 2.12 39.11
CA GLN A 203 -15.12 2.14 40.55
C GLN A 203 -13.85 1.35 40.93
N GLN A 204 -13.43 0.40 40.09
CA GLN A 204 -12.25 -0.46 40.29
C GLN A 204 -11.17 -0.17 39.23
N CYS A 205 -11.28 0.98 38.55
CA CYS A 205 -10.30 1.42 37.56
C CYS A 205 -8.90 1.52 38.18
N TRP A 206 -7.90 1.01 37.46
CA TRP A 206 -6.50 1.07 37.88
C TRP A 206 -5.58 1.62 36.78
N CYS A 207 -6.13 2.38 35.83
CA CYS A 207 -5.39 2.97 34.70
C CYS A 207 -4.19 3.83 35.14
N GLN A 208 -4.38 4.71 36.13
CA GLN A 208 -3.29 5.54 36.65
C GLN A 208 -2.19 4.66 37.26
N GLN A 209 -2.58 3.68 38.09
CA GLN A 209 -1.64 2.75 38.72
C GLN A 209 -0.90 1.91 37.66
N ALA A 210 -1.54 1.52 36.57
CA ALA A 210 -0.90 0.79 35.47
C ALA A 210 0.23 1.60 34.82
N LEU A 211 0.01 2.91 34.60
CA LEU A 211 1.02 3.81 34.03
C LEU A 211 2.17 4.10 35.02
N GLU A 212 1.87 4.25 36.31
CA GLU A 212 2.89 4.37 37.37
C GLU A 212 3.76 3.10 37.43
N GLN A 213 3.12 1.92 37.39
CA GLN A 213 3.83 0.64 37.33
C GLN A 213 4.65 0.48 36.03
N LEU A 214 4.18 1.03 34.91
CA LEU A 214 4.93 1.01 33.65
C LEU A 214 6.23 1.81 33.79
N GLN A 215 6.15 3.04 34.26
CA GLN A 215 7.32 3.90 34.46
C GLN A 215 8.34 3.23 35.39
N GLU A 216 7.84 2.60 36.45
CA GLU A 216 8.71 1.94 37.40
C GLU A 216 9.34 0.66 36.85
N LEU A 217 8.57 -0.17 36.14
CA LEU A 217 9.09 -1.36 35.49
C LEU A 217 10.17 -0.96 34.46
N SER A 218 9.91 0.07 33.65
CA SER A 218 10.87 0.61 32.69
C SER A 218 12.15 1.10 33.39
N HIS A 219 12.04 1.79 34.53
CA HIS A 219 13.18 2.21 35.33
C HIS A 219 13.99 1.02 35.86
N VAL A 220 13.34 0.01 36.45
CA VAL A 220 14.00 -1.19 36.98
C VAL A 220 14.70 -1.97 35.86
N LEU A 221 14.02 -2.17 34.72
CA LEU A 221 14.59 -2.87 33.55
C LEU A 221 15.74 -2.08 32.91
N SER A 222 15.68 -0.75 32.93
CA SER A 222 16.77 0.12 32.45
C SER A 222 18.00 -0.01 33.36
N ARG A 223 17.82 0.00 34.69
CA ARG A 223 18.91 -0.22 35.66
C ARG A 223 19.54 -1.61 35.53
N LEU A 224 18.75 -2.63 35.16
CA LEU A 224 19.24 -3.98 34.88
C LEU A 224 19.85 -4.14 33.48
N GLN A 225 19.80 -3.12 32.62
CA GLN A 225 20.14 -3.20 31.19
C GLN A 225 19.48 -4.38 30.46
N LEU A 226 18.21 -4.64 30.80
CA LEU A 226 17.38 -5.69 30.21
C LEU A 226 16.19 -5.14 29.42
N LEU A 227 15.90 -3.84 29.52
CA LEU A 227 14.72 -3.19 28.92
C LEU A 227 14.51 -3.59 27.46
N GLU A 228 15.47 -3.30 26.56
CA GLU A 228 15.32 -3.61 25.14
C GLU A 228 15.10 -5.10 24.86
N ARG A 229 15.82 -5.98 25.56
CA ARG A 229 15.75 -7.44 25.31
C ARG A 229 14.46 -8.07 25.81
N VAL A 230 13.92 -7.53 26.91
CA VAL A 230 12.74 -8.05 27.59
C VAL A 230 11.46 -7.45 27.01
N SER A 231 11.47 -6.18 26.59
CA SER A 231 10.28 -5.51 26.04
C SER A 231 10.10 -5.66 24.54
N SER A 232 11.19 -5.80 23.76
CA SER A 232 11.13 -5.73 22.29
C SER A 232 10.15 -6.71 21.65
N GLU A 233 10.14 -7.98 22.08
CA GLU A 233 9.26 -9.00 21.50
C GLU A 233 7.78 -8.69 21.77
N ALA A 234 7.43 -8.39 23.02
CA ALA A 234 6.07 -8.05 23.42
C ALA A 234 5.58 -6.77 22.74
N VAL A 235 6.40 -5.71 22.75
CA VAL A 235 6.11 -4.45 22.06
C VAL A 235 5.88 -4.70 20.56
N THR A 236 6.79 -5.44 19.90
CA THR A 236 6.65 -5.76 18.47
C THR A 236 5.36 -6.51 18.19
N SER A 237 5.02 -7.52 19.01
CA SER A 237 3.80 -8.31 18.86
C SER A 237 2.54 -7.46 19.01
N ILE A 238 2.49 -6.58 20.01
CA ILE A 238 1.36 -5.65 20.22
C ILE A 238 1.19 -4.74 19.01
N LEU A 239 2.27 -4.08 18.59
CA LEU A 239 2.23 -3.13 17.48
C LEU A 239 1.83 -3.78 16.15
N HIS A 240 2.39 -4.96 15.85
CA HIS A 240 2.03 -5.71 14.65
C HIS A 240 0.55 -6.10 14.64
N LYS A 241 0.05 -6.65 15.75
CA LYS A 241 -1.35 -7.04 15.90
C LYS A 241 -2.31 -5.84 15.76
N LEU A 242 -1.94 -4.68 16.29
CA LEU A 242 -2.74 -3.46 16.19
C LEU A 242 -2.82 -2.92 14.78
N ILE A 243 -1.70 -2.93 14.06
CA ILE A 243 -1.69 -2.53 12.65
C ILE A 243 -2.59 -3.48 11.85
N GLU A 244 -2.44 -4.79 12.04
CA GLU A 244 -3.31 -5.79 11.39
C GLU A 244 -4.80 -5.56 11.69
N GLN A 245 -5.16 -5.34 12.96
CA GLN A 245 -6.55 -5.07 13.36
C GLN A 245 -7.10 -3.78 12.76
N ARG A 246 -6.32 -2.68 12.81
CA ARG A 246 -6.73 -1.38 12.26
C ARG A 246 -6.96 -1.49 10.76
N MET A 247 -6.10 -2.20 10.06
CA MET A 247 -6.23 -2.42 8.61
C MET A 247 -7.48 -3.21 8.25
N GLU A 248 -7.75 -4.30 8.96
CA GLU A 248 -8.94 -5.12 8.73
C GLU A 248 -10.24 -4.35 9.03
N GLN A 249 -10.24 -3.48 10.04
CA GLN A 249 -11.44 -2.75 10.49
C GLN A 249 -11.71 -1.46 9.71
N HIS A 250 -10.66 -0.70 9.33
CA HIS A 250 -10.81 0.64 8.76
C HIS A 250 -10.44 0.72 7.27
N CYS A 251 -9.55 -0.15 6.78
CA CYS A 251 -9.06 -0.03 5.41
C CYS A 251 -9.70 -1.04 4.44
N ARG A 252 -10.11 -2.21 4.94
CA ARG A 252 -10.58 -3.31 4.08
C ARG A 252 -11.89 -2.96 3.39
N GLY A 253 -11.95 -3.14 2.07
CA GLY A 253 -13.13 -2.86 1.26
C GLY A 253 -13.47 -1.37 1.02
N GLU A 254 -12.75 -0.43 1.64
CA GLU A 254 -12.90 1.01 1.42
C GLU A 254 -11.80 1.52 0.48
N TYR A 255 -12.20 2.17 -0.62
CA TYR A 255 -11.32 2.57 -1.71
C TYR A 255 -11.39 4.07 -2.04
N GLU A 256 -12.40 4.78 -1.53
CA GLU A 256 -12.66 6.19 -1.88
C GLU A 256 -11.81 7.17 -1.06
N SER A 257 -11.17 6.71 0.02
CA SER A 257 -10.33 7.51 0.90
C SER A 257 -8.87 7.02 0.93
N SER A 258 -7.93 7.96 1.10
CA SER A 258 -6.52 7.66 1.40
C SER A 258 -6.35 7.44 2.90
N PHE A 259 -5.55 6.45 3.29
CA PHE A 259 -5.31 6.07 4.69
C PHE A 259 -3.90 6.43 5.19
N LEU A 260 -3.03 6.96 4.32
CA LEU A 260 -1.63 7.21 4.66
C LEU A 260 -1.45 8.31 5.71
N PHE A 261 -2.25 9.38 5.60
CA PHE A 261 -2.19 10.51 6.53
C PHE A 261 -2.74 10.12 7.91
N ASP A 262 -3.93 9.53 7.95
CA ASP A 262 -4.58 9.05 9.18
C ASP A 262 -3.70 8.03 9.92
N PHE A 263 -2.97 7.18 9.17
CA PHE A 263 -2.01 6.27 9.76
C PHE A 263 -0.81 7.01 10.38
N GLN A 264 -0.30 8.07 9.75
CA GLN A 264 0.81 8.85 10.30
C GLN A 264 0.42 9.53 11.61
N GLU A 265 -0.75 10.16 11.69
CA GLU A 265 -1.22 10.79 12.93
C GLU A 265 -1.42 9.75 14.04
N TRP A 266 -2.07 8.63 13.71
CA TRP A 266 -2.22 7.52 14.65
C TRP A 266 -0.88 6.96 15.13
N LEU A 267 0.11 6.85 14.23
CA LEU A 267 1.44 6.36 14.56
C LEU A 267 2.16 7.27 15.57
N GLU A 268 1.92 8.60 15.55
CA GLU A 268 2.49 9.49 16.55
C GLU A 268 1.98 9.19 17.97
N LEU A 269 0.69 8.85 18.13
CA LEU A 269 0.12 8.43 19.42
C LEU A 269 0.81 7.15 19.93
N VAL A 270 1.00 6.19 19.03
CA VAL A 270 1.69 4.93 19.34
C VAL A 270 3.16 5.17 19.71
N LEU A 271 3.85 6.07 19.01
CA LEU A 271 5.21 6.49 19.34
C LEU A 271 5.26 7.23 20.69
N GLY A 272 4.20 7.95 21.05
CA GLY A 272 3.99 8.53 22.37
C GLY A 272 4.05 7.48 23.48
N TRP A 273 3.32 6.37 23.34
CA TRP A 273 3.43 5.24 24.27
C TRP A 273 4.83 4.63 24.31
N LEU A 274 5.44 4.38 23.15
CA LEU A 274 6.80 3.82 23.06
C LEU A 274 7.83 4.70 23.77
N SER A 275 7.68 6.02 23.68
CA SER A 275 8.54 6.97 24.38
C SER A 275 8.46 6.79 25.90
N ARG A 276 7.28 6.46 26.45
CA ARG A 276 7.09 6.17 27.88
C ARG A 276 7.69 4.81 28.27
N VAL A 277 7.54 3.79 27.42
CA VAL A 277 8.12 2.45 27.66
C VAL A 277 9.65 2.51 27.68
N PHE A 278 10.24 3.24 26.73
CA PHE A 278 11.69 3.37 26.57
C PHE A 278 12.26 4.66 27.18
N ALA A 279 11.50 5.35 28.04
CA ALA A 279 11.97 6.49 28.81
C ALA A 279 13.09 6.04 29.74
N SER A 280 14.32 6.20 29.29
CA SER A 280 15.50 5.93 30.09
C SER A 280 15.96 7.23 30.70
N ASP A 281 15.97 7.30 32.03
CA ASP A 281 16.59 8.39 32.79
C ASP A 281 18.12 8.26 32.67
N VAL A 282 18.65 8.37 31.45
CA VAL A 282 20.08 8.48 31.16
C VAL A 282 20.37 9.97 31.01
N GLY A 283 20.31 10.66 32.14
CA GLY A 283 20.56 12.08 32.28
C GLY A 283 20.80 12.43 33.74
N GLY A 284 21.91 11.94 34.30
CA GLY A 284 22.32 12.27 35.66
C GLY A 284 22.34 13.78 35.91
N LEU A 285 21.78 14.17 37.05
CA LEU A 285 21.90 15.45 37.75
C LEU A 285 22.09 16.73 36.91
N GLY A 286 21.00 17.50 36.82
CA GLY A 286 21.05 18.95 36.98
C GLY A 286 21.53 19.75 35.76
N THR A 287 20.60 20.20 34.94
CA THR A 287 20.57 21.59 34.46
C THR A 287 19.17 21.93 33.97
N VAL A 288 18.59 22.96 34.57
CA VAL A 288 17.30 23.56 34.20
C VAL A 288 17.44 24.17 32.79
N PRO A 289 16.49 23.99 31.85
CA PRO A 289 16.53 24.70 30.60
C PRO A 289 16.05 26.13 30.81
N ASN A 290 16.98 27.09 30.75
CA ASN A 290 16.62 28.49 30.60
C ASN A 290 17.17 28.99 29.26
N GLY A 291 16.25 29.34 28.36
CA GLY A 291 16.36 30.38 27.34
C GLY A 291 17.58 30.46 26.41
N THR A 292 17.31 30.22 25.12
CA THR A 292 17.80 30.94 23.93
C THR A 292 19.29 30.84 23.56
N GLY A 293 19.56 30.16 22.44
CA GLY A 293 20.80 30.27 21.68
C GLY A 293 20.82 29.32 20.48
N SER A 294 20.48 29.84 19.30
CA SER A 294 20.63 29.13 18.02
C SER A 294 22.10 28.79 17.76
N GLY A 295 22.38 27.51 17.54
CA GLY A 295 23.66 27.00 17.07
C GLY A 295 23.47 25.58 16.56
N ALA A 296 23.52 25.41 15.24
CA ALA A 296 23.53 24.11 14.59
C ALA A 296 24.78 23.32 15.02
N GLY A 297 24.56 22.11 15.56
CA GLY A 297 25.60 21.19 15.99
C GLY A 297 24.97 19.90 16.48
N GLU A 298 25.07 18.86 15.66
CA GLU A 298 24.54 17.51 15.85
C GLU A 298 25.01 16.88 17.18
N VAL A 299 24.07 16.66 18.12
CA VAL A 299 24.04 15.46 18.98
C VAL A 299 22.56 15.15 19.25
N GLY A 300 21.90 14.51 18.28
CA GLY A 300 20.59 13.91 18.50
C GLY A 300 20.71 12.81 19.54
N GLN A 301 20.00 12.96 20.64
CA GLN A 301 19.94 12.01 21.77
C GLN A 301 19.67 10.56 21.32
N PRO A 302 20.19 9.54 22.02
CA PRO A 302 19.97 8.13 21.69
C PRO A 302 18.49 7.71 21.74
N ALA A 303 17.67 8.35 22.59
CA ALA A 303 16.23 8.11 22.67
C ALA A 303 15.49 8.47 21.37
N ASN A 304 15.92 9.53 20.67
CA ASN A 304 15.33 9.96 19.41
C ASN A 304 15.66 8.96 18.27
N ALA A 305 16.87 8.39 18.28
CA ALA A 305 17.28 7.37 17.29
C ALA A 305 16.47 6.06 17.42
N VAL A 306 16.17 5.63 18.65
CA VAL A 306 15.34 4.42 18.89
C VAL A 306 13.91 4.64 18.43
N LEU A 307 13.30 5.79 18.77
CA LEU A 307 11.95 6.14 18.30
C LEU A 307 11.88 6.25 16.78
N GLN A 308 12.89 6.84 16.14
CA GLN A 308 12.97 6.91 14.69
C GLN A 308 13.09 5.52 14.05
N ARG A 309 13.84 4.60 14.67
CA ARG A 309 13.92 3.20 14.21
C ARG A 309 12.56 2.51 14.30
N TRP A 310 11.82 2.71 15.38
CA TRP A 310 10.45 2.19 15.53
C TRP A 310 9.49 2.80 14.53
N ARG A 311 9.55 4.12 14.29
CA ARG A 311 8.77 4.80 13.24
C ARG A 311 8.99 4.16 11.88
N CYS A 312 10.26 4.01 11.47
CA CYS A 312 10.61 3.38 10.20
C CYS A 312 10.13 1.93 10.14
N HIS A 313 10.32 1.17 11.22
CA HIS A 313 9.89 -0.23 11.28
C HIS A 313 8.36 -0.37 11.15
N MET A 314 7.59 0.45 11.87
CA MET A 314 6.13 0.43 11.83
C MET A 314 5.58 0.89 10.49
N HIS A 315 6.15 1.94 9.90
CA HIS A 315 5.74 2.41 8.58
C HIS A 315 6.03 1.36 7.49
N GLN A 316 7.19 0.70 7.55
CA GLN A 316 7.52 -0.38 6.63
C GLN A 316 6.61 -1.61 6.82
N PHE A 317 6.30 -1.96 8.07
CA PHE A 317 5.38 -3.05 8.38
C PHE A 317 3.97 -2.75 7.87
N PHE A 318 3.46 -1.54 8.11
CA PHE A 318 2.18 -1.06 7.57
C PHE A 318 2.15 -1.15 6.05
N CYS A 319 3.12 -0.56 5.34
CA CYS A 319 3.17 -0.60 3.88
C CYS A 319 3.15 -2.04 3.34
N ARG A 320 3.85 -2.97 4.01
CA ARG A 320 3.87 -4.39 3.60
C ARG A 320 2.50 -5.05 3.72
N ILE A 321 1.80 -4.83 4.83
CA ILE A 321 0.46 -5.42 5.02
C ILE A 321 -0.55 -4.71 4.11
N TYR A 322 -0.45 -3.38 3.95
CA TYR A 322 -1.33 -2.58 3.09
C TYR A 322 -1.27 -3.03 1.65
N VAL A 323 -0.06 -3.21 1.12
CA VAL A 323 0.14 -3.74 -0.22
C VAL A 323 -0.43 -5.14 -0.36
N ASN A 324 -0.21 -6.04 0.61
CA ASN A 324 -0.79 -7.40 0.54
C ASN A 324 -2.32 -7.37 0.47
N MET A 325 -2.96 -6.62 1.36
CA MET A 325 -4.42 -6.47 1.39
C MET A 325 -4.93 -5.87 0.07
N ARG A 326 -4.32 -4.78 -0.40
CA ARG A 326 -4.72 -4.13 -1.66
C ARG A 326 -4.44 -4.99 -2.90
N ILE A 327 -3.44 -5.88 -2.87
CA ILE A 327 -3.23 -6.87 -3.94
C ILE A 327 -4.41 -7.85 -4.01
N GLU A 328 -4.90 -8.34 -2.86
CA GLU A 328 -6.07 -9.23 -2.81
C GLU A 328 -7.35 -8.55 -3.34
N GLU A 329 -7.48 -7.25 -3.08
CA GLU A 329 -8.65 -6.44 -3.47
C GLU A 329 -8.50 -5.78 -4.85
N LEU A 330 -7.32 -5.89 -5.49
CA LEU A 330 -6.96 -5.07 -6.66
C LEU A 330 -7.94 -5.17 -7.81
N PHE A 331 -8.51 -6.36 -8.04
CA PHE A 331 -9.54 -6.53 -9.07
C PHE A 331 -10.80 -5.69 -8.79
N SER A 332 -11.23 -5.64 -7.52
CA SER A 332 -12.38 -4.83 -7.10
C SER A 332 -12.04 -3.34 -7.18
N ILE A 333 -10.83 -2.96 -6.76
CA ILE A 333 -10.31 -1.58 -6.89
C ILE A 333 -10.35 -1.12 -8.35
N ILE A 334 -9.89 -1.96 -9.29
CA ILE A 334 -9.91 -1.63 -10.73
C ILE A 334 -11.35 -1.49 -11.25
N ARG A 335 -12.27 -2.34 -10.79
CA ARG A 335 -13.69 -2.28 -11.18
C ARG A 335 -14.36 -0.99 -10.68
N ASP A 336 -13.98 -0.53 -9.50
CA ASP A 336 -14.59 0.64 -8.83
C ASP A 336 -13.85 1.95 -9.17
N PHE A 337 -13.02 1.97 -10.23
CA PHE A 337 -12.40 3.17 -10.78
C PHE A 337 -13.43 3.97 -11.61
N PRO A 338 -13.47 5.33 -11.54
CA PRO A 338 -12.48 6.27 -10.99
C PRO A 338 -12.54 6.58 -9.49
N GLU A 339 -13.59 6.19 -8.79
CA GLU A 339 -13.84 6.49 -7.37
C GLU A 339 -12.74 5.91 -6.47
N SER A 340 -12.21 4.75 -6.85
CA SER A 340 -11.10 4.07 -6.16
C SER A 340 -9.70 4.69 -6.37
N LYS A 341 -9.58 5.84 -7.05
CA LYS A 341 -8.28 6.49 -7.34
C LYS A 341 -7.39 6.68 -6.09
N PRO A 342 -7.89 7.13 -4.93
CA PRO A 342 -7.06 7.31 -3.73
C PRO A 342 -6.39 6.01 -3.26
N ALA A 343 -7.08 4.87 -3.35
CA ALA A 343 -6.49 3.56 -3.02
C ALA A 343 -5.35 3.17 -3.97
N ILE A 344 -5.43 3.54 -5.25
CA ILE A 344 -4.36 3.31 -6.24
C ILE A 344 -3.14 4.20 -5.94
N ASP A 345 -3.36 5.46 -5.60
CA ASP A 345 -2.29 6.41 -5.26
C ASP A 345 -1.56 5.97 -3.96
N ASP A 346 -2.30 5.50 -2.96
CA ASP A 346 -1.72 4.90 -1.74
C ASP A 346 -0.93 3.63 -2.06
N LEU A 347 -1.50 2.73 -2.88
CA LEU A 347 -0.86 1.49 -3.29
C LEU A 347 0.46 1.79 -4.03
N LYS A 348 0.48 2.78 -4.91
CA LYS A 348 1.69 3.25 -5.61
C LYS A 348 2.75 3.70 -4.61
N PHE A 349 2.40 4.57 -3.66
CA PHE A 349 3.33 5.04 -2.63
C PHE A 349 3.91 3.89 -1.80
N CYS A 350 3.07 2.94 -1.38
CA CYS A 350 3.53 1.79 -0.59
C CYS A 350 4.38 0.82 -1.42
N LEU A 351 4.07 0.60 -2.71
CA LEU A 351 4.84 -0.26 -3.61
C LEU A 351 6.23 0.26 -3.95
N GLU A 352 6.48 1.56 -3.85
CA GLU A 352 7.83 2.13 -3.98
C GLU A 352 8.70 1.81 -2.75
N ARG A 353 8.06 1.57 -1.61
CA ARG A 353 8.70 1.24 -0.33
C ARG A 353 8.75 -0.26 -0.03
N THR A 354 8.07 -1.07 -0.84
CA THR A 354 8.06 -2.53 -0.73
C THR A 354 8.60 -3.19 -2.00
N ASN A 355 9.15 -4.40 -1.88
CA ASN A 355 9.64 -5.16 -3.04
C ASN A 355 8.58 -6.14 -3.59
N GLN A 356 7.30 -5.72 -3.65
CA GLN A 356 6.16 -6.63 -3.89
C GLN A 356 5.52 -6.51 -5.29
N ARG A 357 6.13 -5.77 -6.23
CA ARG A 357 5.63 -5.61 -7.60
C ARG A 357 5.36 -6.96 -8.31
N GLN A 358 6.25 -7.93 -8.16
CA GLN A 358 6.09 -9.25 -8.79
C GLN A 358 4.90 -10.04 -8.22
N GLN A 359 4.66 -9.92 -6.91
CA GLN A 359 3.51 -10.54 -6.24
C GLN A 359 2.21 -9.93 -6.76
N LEU A 360 2.16 -8.61 -6.91
CA LEU A 360 1.03 -7.90 -7.50
C LEU A 360 0.75 -8.40 -8.92
N LEU A 361 1.76 -8.44 -9.80
CA LEU A 361 1.60 -8.90 -11.17
C LEU A 361 1.07 -10.34 -11.25
N THR A 362 1.60 -11.23 -10.41
CA THR A 362 1.21 -12.64 -10.39
C THR A 362 -0.23 -12.79 -9.89
N SER A 363 -0.57 -12.14 -8.78
CA SER A 363 -1.92 -12.17 -8.20
C SER A 363 -2.97 -11.56 -9.12
N LEU A 364 -2.67 -10.40 -9.72
CA LEU A 364 -3.57 -9.73 -10.66
C LEU A 364 -3.82 -10.58 -11.90
N LYS A 365 -2.78 -11.18 -12.48
CA LYS A 365 -2.92 -12.11 -13.61
C LYS A 365 -3.84 -13.28 -13.26
N THR A 366 -3.62 -13.92 -12.10
CA THR A 366 -4.47 -15.02 -11.62
C THR A 366 -5.91 -14.55 -11.38
N ALA A 367 -6.12 -13.34 -10.85
CA ALA A 367 -7.45 -12.78 -10.67
C ALA A 367 -8.18 -12.58 -12.01
N PHE A 368 -7.51 -12.08 -13.04
CA PHE A 368 -8.07 -11.97 -14.38
C PHE A 368 -8.42 -13.34 -14.97
N GLU A 369 -7.50 -14.31 -14.90
CA GLU A 369 -7.74 -15.68 -15.41
C GLU A 369 -8.93 -16.37 -14.75
N THR A 370 -9.11 -16.17 -13.44
CA THR A 370 -10.13 -16.87 -12.65
C THR A 370 -11.48 -16.17 -12.63
N ARG A 371 -11.52 -14.83 -12.70
CA ARG A 371 -12.76 -14.05 -12.50
C ARG A 371 -13.31 -13.41 -13.76
N LEU A 372 -12.47 -13.19 -14.77
CA LEU A 372 -12.85 -12.44 -15.97
C LEU A 372 -12.66 -13.25 -17.25
N LEU A 373 -11.51 -13.90 -17.41
CA LEU A 373 -11.12 -14.60 -18.64
C LEU A 373 -11.61 -16.06 -18.65
N HIS A 374 -12.86 -16.28 -18.24
CA HIS A 374 -13.50 -17.60 -18.34
C HIS A 374 -14.74 -17.55 -19.26
N PRO A 375 -15.07 -18.65 -19.97
CA PRO A 375 -16.13 -18.67 -21.00
C PRO A 375 -17.57 -18.33 -20.53
N GLY A 376 -17.77 -18.14 -19.22
CA GLY A 376 -19.07 -17.88 -18.61
C GLY A 376 -19.34 -16.41 -18.30
N VAL A 377 -18.37 -15.51 -18.45
CA VAL A 377 -18.60 -14.06 -18.24
C VAL A 377 -19.25 -13.45 -19.49
N HIS A 378 -20.21 -12.55 -19.30
CA HIS A 378 -20.87 -11.87 -20.41
C HIS A 378 -19.86 -11.06 -21.18
N THR A 379 -20.06 -11.03 -22.50
CA THR A 379 -19.03 -10.47 -23.36
C THR A 379 -18.98 -8.95 -23.28
N SER A 380 -20.04 -8.28 -22.86
CA SER A 380 -20.03 -6.88 -22.42
C SER A 380 -19.07 -6.60 -21.25
N ASP A 381 -18.82 -7.59 -20.40
CA ASP A 381 -18.01 -7.45 -19.19
C ASP A 381 -16.54 -7.85 -19.44
N ILE A 382 -16.29 -8.71 -20.44
CA ILE A 382 -14.94 -9.12 -20.89
C ILE A 382 -14.42 -8.24 -22.04
N ILE A 383 -15.30 -7.81 -22.95
CA ILE A 383 -14.94 -7.11 -24.20
C ILE A 383 -14.71 -5.66 -23.88
N THR A 384 -13.49 -5.36 -23.50
CA THR A 384 -12.37 -5.24 -24.46
C THR A 384 -11.60 -6.47 -25.05
N VAL A 385 -11.75 -7.75 -24.66
CA VAL A 385 -10.93 -8.84 -25.28
C VAL A 385 -11.67 -10.18 -25.55
N THR A 386 -11.65 -10.69 -26.80
CA THR A 386 -11.88 -12.10 -27.29
C THR A 386 -13.28 -12.70 -27.63
N ARG A 387 -14.11 -12.07 -28.49
CA ARG A 387 -15.11 -12.77 -29.36
C ARG A 387 -15.19 -12.11 -30.75
N GLU A 388 -15.76 -12.82 -31.72
CA GLU A 388 -15.95 -12.33 -33.09
C GLU A 388 -16.77 -11.02 -33.16
N ASP A 389 -17.69 -10.76 -32.21
CA ASP A 389 -18.48 -9.52 -32.11
C ASP A 389 -17.79 -8.38 -31.32
N THR A 390 -16.52 -8.53 -30.94
CA THR A 390 -15.80 -7.55 -30.11
C THR A 390 -15.72 -6.16 -30.71
N VAL A 391 -15.27 -6.09 -31.97
CA VAL A 391 -15.06 -4.83 -32.68
C VAL A 391 -16.38 -4.09 -32.79
N ARG A 392 -17.47 -4.81 -33.06
CA ARG A 392 -18.82 -4.24 -33.14
C ARG A 392 -19.28 -3.63 -31.82
N GLN A 393 -19.00 -4.27 -30.68
CA GLN A 393 -19.31 -3.72 -29.36
C GLN A 393 -18.46 -2.48 -29.03
N ILE A 394 -17.17 -2.49 -29.37
CA ILE A 394 -16.29 -1.33 -29.18
C ILE A 394 -16.79 -0.16 -30.04
N VAL A 395 -17.11 -0.39 -31.31
CA VAL A 395 -17.67 0.62 -32.22
C VAL A 395 -19.03 1.14 -31.73
N ALA A 396 -19.89 0.27 -31.20
CA ALA A 396 -21.15 0.69 -30.59
C ALA A 396 -20.94 1.56 -29.34
N SER A 397 -19.93 1.25 -28.50
CA SER A 397 -19.55 2.06 -27.34
C SER A 397 -18.94 3.41 -27.75
N LEU A 398 -18.03 3.43 -28.72
CA LEU A 398 -17.43 4.65 -29.29
C LEU A 398 -18.49 5.61 -29.85
N THR A 399 -19.58 5.06 -30.42
CA THR A 399 -20.68 5.84 -30.99
C THR A 399 -21.78 6.18 -29.98
N GLY A 400 -21.65 5.72 -28.72
CA GLY A 400 -22.58 5.99 -27.62
C GLY A 400 -23.88 5.19 -27.65
N ASP A 401 -23.93 4.09 -28.40
CA ASP A 401 -25.12 3.24 -28.56
C ASP A 401 -25.22 2.12 -27.51
N ALA A 402 -24.12 1.79 -26.85
CA ALA A 402 -24.11 0.79 -25.79
C ALA A 402 -24.70 1.37 -24.50
N GLU A 403 -25.85 0.85 -24.06
CA GLU A 403 -26.39 1.14 -22.73
C GLU A 403 -25.36 0.71 -21.66
N GLY A 404 -24.80 1.70 -20.95
CA GLY A 404 -23.86 1.47 -19.83
C GLY A 404 -22.36 1.54 -20.14
N CYS A 405 -21.93 1.86 -21.38
CA CYS A 405 -20.50 1.98 -21.74
C CYS A 405 -20.23 3.25 -22.56
N SER A 406 -20.47 4.42 -21.97
CA SER A 406 -20.20 5.74 -22.61
C SER A 406 -18.75 6.22 -22.44
N ASP A 407 -17.92 5.52 -21.67
CA ASP A 407 -16.60 6.00 -21.28
C ASP A 407 -15.65 6.15 -22.46
N LEU A 408 -15.75 5.24 -23.45
CA LEU A 408 -15.01 5.33 -24.71
C LEU A 408 -15.48 6.50 -25.59
N ALA A 409 -16.77 6.83 -25.57
CA ALA A 409 -17.29 8.02 -26.26
C ALA A 409 -16.83 9.31 -25.56
N ASN A 410 -16.75 9.30 -24.23
CA ASN A 410 -16.17 10.40 -23.46
C ASN A 410 -14.68 10.56 -23.79
N GLU A 411 -13.90 9.48 -23.87
CA GLU A 411 -12.47 9.52 -24.24
C GLU A 411 -12.25 10.03 -25.67
N LEU A 412 -13.11 9.61 -26.61
CA LEU A 412 -13.15 10.19 -27.97
C LEU A 412 -13.36 11.71 -27.94
N SER A 413 -14.23 12.19 -27.05
CA SER A 413 -14.55 13.62 -26.93
C SER A 413 -13.46 14.45 -26.26
N ARG A 414 -12.60 13.83 -25.43
CA ARG A 414 -11.51 14.51 -24.71
C ARG A 414 -10.34 14.94 -25.60
N ALA A 415 -10.27 14.39 -26.82
CA ALA A 415 -9.38 14.74 -27.94
C ALA A 415 -8.18 15.65 -27.61
N ASP A 416 -7.11 15.06 -27.08
CA ASP A 416 -5.77 15.57 -27.39
C ASP A 416 -5.47 15.24 -28.87
N PRO A 417 -4.96 16.18 -29.68
CA PRO A 417 -4.81 16.04 -31.14
C PRO A 417 -3.68 15.09 -31.58
N VAL A 418 -3.37 14.06 -30.78
CA VAL A 418 -2.46 12.99 -31.18
C VAL A 418 -3.19 12.10 -32.17
N THR A 419 -2.96 12.32 -33.46
CA THR A 419 -3.43 11.44 -34.53
C THR A 419 -2.71 10.10 -34.42
N LEU A 420 -3.41 8.98 -34.64
CA LEU A 420 -2.76 7.65 -34.68
C LEU A 420 -1.69 7.55 -35.78
N GLU A 421 -1.66 8.51 -36.71
CA GLU A 421 -0.70 8.63 -37.80
C GLU A 421 0.61 9.30 -37.39
N THR A 422 0.64 10.10 -36.31
CA THR A 422 1.86 10.80 -35.85
C THR A 422 2.72 9.99 -34.87
N GLN A 423 2.28 8.80 -34.45
CA GLN A 423 3.08 7.92 -33.58
C GLN A 423 4.25 7.20 -34.29
N ASP A 424 4.31 7.25 -35.62
CA ASP A 424 5.43 6.70 -36.39
C ASP A 424 6.53 7.71 -36.73
N SER A 425 6.27 9.01 -36.53
CA SER A 425 7.34 10.02 -36.47
C SER A 425 7.93 10.02 -35.07
N GLU A 426 9.25 9.82 -34.99
CA GLU A 426 10.04 9.86 -33.76
C GLU A 426 9.63 11.09 -32.91
N ASP A 427 9.23 10.82 -31.67
CA ASP A 427 8.82 11.80 -30.67
C ASP A 427 9.97 12.77 -30.36
N GLU A 428 10.12 13.82 -31.17
CA GLU A 428 10.98 14.99 -30.89
C GLU A 428 10.27 16.01 -29.97
N GLY A 429 9.23 15.60 -29.24
CA GLY A 429 8.39 16.51 -28.45
C GLY A 429 8.55 16.43 -26.92
N SER A 430 9.12 15.36 -26.38
CA SER A 430 9.26 15.22 -24.91
C SER A 430 10.37 16.14 -24.37
N ASP A 431 10.03 16.93 -23.35
CA ASP A 431 10.99 17.74 -22.59
C ASP A 431 12.15 16.84 -22.10
N PRO A 432 13.43 17.15 -22.41
CA PRO A 432 14.57 16.38 -21.94
C PRO A 432 14.61 16.17 -20.42
N GLU A 433 13.94 17.06 -19.64
CA GLU A 433 13.85 16.95 -18.19
C GLU A 433 12.81 15.92 -17.70
N GLU A 434 11.83 15.53 -18.53
CA GLU A 434 10.78 14.56 -18.20
C GLU A 434 11.17 13.12 -18.59
N TRP A 435 12.17 12.96 -19.46
CA TRP A 435 12.62 11.66 -19.92
C TRP A 435 13.30 10.85 -18.79
N THR A 436 12.77 9.66 -18.52
CA THR A 436 13.35 8.70 -17.58
C THR A 436 13.56 7.34 -18.24
N PRO A 437 14.70 6.66 -18.01
CA PRO A 437 14.96 5.35 -18.59
C PRO A 437 13.95 4.31 -18.10
N ASP A 438 13.73 3.27 -18.91
CA ASP A 438 12.83 2.17 -18.54
C ASP A 438 13.31 1.45 -17.27
N PRO A 439 12.39 1.02 -16.39
CA PRO A 439 12.75 0.27 -15.20
C PRO A 439 13.24 -1.14 -15.57
N LYS A 440 13.98 -1.78 -14.66
CA LYS A 440 14.63 -3.10 -14.87
C LYS A 440 13.68 -4.26 -15.22
N ASP A 441 12.41 -4.12 -14.87
CA ASP A 441 11.34 -5.09 -15.09
C ASP A 441 10.56 -4.84 -16.40
N ALA A 442 10.89 -3.77 -17.13
CA ALA A 442 10.34 -3.52 -18.45
C ALA A 442 10.79 -4.61 -19.43
N VAL A 443 9.85 -5.11 -20.23
CA VAL A 443 10.15 -6.07 -21.29
C VAL A 443 10.99 -5.36 -22.36
N THR A 444 12.12 -5.94 -22.74
CA THR A 444 13.08 -5.40 -23.72
C THR A 444 12.60 -5.44 -25.17
N ASP A 445 11.28 -5.46 -25.39
CA ASP A 445 10.74 -5.51 -26.73
C ASP A 445 10.73 -4.09 -27.34
N LYS A 446 10.96 -3.98 -28.65
CA LYS A 446 11.12 -2.69 -29.35
C LYS A 446 9.86 -1.80 -29.30
N THR A 447 8.77 -2.31 -28.74
CA THR A 447 7.48 -1.66 -28.56
C THR A 447 7.28 -1.07 -27.16
N GLY A 448 8.18 -1.32 -26.20
CA GLY A 448 8.06 -0.87 -24.81
C GLY A 448 8.02 0.66 -24.66
N SER A 449 8.92 1.36 -25.35
CA SER A 449 8.98 2.83 -25.32
C SER A 449 7.74 3.49 -25.95
N LYS A 450 7.21 2.94 -27.06
CA LYS A 450 6.03 3.46 -27.77
C LYS A 450 4.71 3.34 -26.97
N ARG A 451 4.67 2.52 -25.90
CA ARG A 451 3.46 2.30 -25.08
C ARG A 451 3.35 3.23 -23.87
N ARG A 452 4.36 4.06 -23.57
CA ARG A 452 4.41 4.85 -22.33
C ARG A 452 3.33 5.95 -22.25
N SER A 453 2.71 6.32 -23.36
CA SER A 453 1.70 7.39 -23.46
C SER A 453 0.48 7.03 -24.34
N SER A 454 0.15 5.75 -24.51
CA SER A 454 -0.98 5.37 -25.37
C SER A 454 -2.33 5.54 -24.67
N ASP A 455 -3.17 6.44 -25.19
CA ASP A 455 -4.61 6.52 -24.92
C ASP A 455 -5.28 5.13 -25.04
N ILE A 456 -6.37 4.91 -24.29
CA ILE A 456 -7.23 3.73 -24.30
C ILE A 456 -7.57 3.31 -25.74
N ILE A 457 -7.93 4.28 -26.61
CA ILE A 457 -8.30 4.00 -28.01
C ILE A 457 -7.10 3.45 -28.79
N THR A 458 -5.92 4.04 -28.60
CA THR A 458 -4.67 3.58 -29.22
C THR A 458 -4.32 2.16 -28.76
N LEU A 459 -4.48 1.86 -27.46
CA LEU A 459 -4.23 0.54 -26.93
C LEU A 459 -5.17 -0.50 -27.57
N LEU A 460 -6.47 -0.17 -27.69
CA LEU A 460 -7.45 -1.05 -28.35
C LEU A 460 -7.08 -1.33 -29.81
N VAL A 461 -6.75 -0.30 -30.59
CA VAL A 461 -6.34 -0.48 -31.99
C VAL A 461 -5.07 -1.34 -32.09
N SER A 462 -4.12 -1.17 -31.16
CA SER A 462 -2.88 -1.96 -31.13
C SER A 462 -3.09 -3.46 -30.90
N ILE A 463 -4.14 -3.85 -30.17
CA ILE A 463 -4.48 -5.26 -29.89
C ILE A 463 -4.93 -5.98 -31.17
N TYR A 464 -5.71 -5.29 -32.02
CA TYR A 464 -6.21 -5.85 -33.28
C TYR A 464 -5.23 -5.68 -34.44
N GLY A 465 -4.20 -4.84 -34.27
CA GLY A 465 -3.10 -4.68 -35.23
C GLY A 465 -3.41 -3.85 -36.47
N SER A 466 -4.69 -3.55 -36.76
CA SER A 466 -5.09 -2.67 -37.86
C SER A 466 -6.27 -1.78 -37.48
N LYS A 467 -6.15 -0.49 -37.83
CA LYS A 467 -7.26 0.48 -37.74
C LYS A 467 -8.40 0.18 -38.72
N GLU A 468 -8.10 -0.49 -39.84
CA GLU A 468 -9.09 -0.79 -40.89
C GLU A 468 -10.24 -1.65 -40.39
N ILE A 469 -9.97 -2.56 -39.44
CA ILE A 469 -10.99 -3.45 -38.85
C ILE A 469 -12.08 -2.63 -38.14
N PHE A 470 -11.69 -1.58 -37.40
CA PHE A 470 -12.65 -0.69 -36.73
C PHE A 470 -13.43 0.17 -37.71
N ILE A 471 -12.76 0.63 -38.76
CA ILE A 471 -13.36 1.50 -39.79
C ILE A 471 -14.39 0.71 -40.61
N ASP A 472 -14.07 -0.52 -41.02
CA ASP A 472 -14.95 -1.38 -41.80
C ASP A 472 -16.19 -1.78 -41.01
N GLU A 473 -16.02 -2.09 -39.72
CA GLU A 473 -17.12 -2.37 -38.81
C GLU A 473 -17.98 -1.13 -38.58
N TYR A 474 -17.38 0.05 -38.36
CA TYR A 474 -18.14 1.31 -38.24
C TYR A 474 -18.91 1.63 -39.51
N ARG A 475 -18.32 1.42 -40.70
CA ARG A 475 -19.02 1.55 -41.99
C ARG A 475 -20.23 0.64 -42.06
N THR A 476 -20.09 -0.61 -41.63
CA THR A 476 -21.18 -1.59 -41.63
C THR A 476 -22.29 -1.20 -40.65
N VAL A 477 -21.94 -0.78 -39.43
CA VAL A 477 -22.89 -0.29 -38.43
C VAL A 477 -23.60 0.99 -38.90
N LEU A 478 -22.87 1.93 -39.51
CA LEU A 478 -23.43 3.16 -40.06
C LEU A 478 -24.40 2.85 -41.20
N ALA A 479 -24.03 1.96 -42.13
CA ALA A 479 -24.89 1.54 -43.21
C ALA A 479 -26.21 0.95 -42.67
N ASP A 480 -26.09 0.07 -41.69
CA ASP A 480 -27.24 -0.57 -41.04
C ASP A 480 -28.16 0.50 -40.42
N ARG A 481 -27.62 1.43 -39.62
CA ARG A 481 -28.39 2.52 -38.99
C ARG A 481 -29.10 3.42 -39.99
N LEU A 482 -28.41 3.82 -41.06
CA LEU A 482 -28.96 4.71 -42.08
C LEU A 482 -30.09 4.02 -42.87
N LEU A 483 -29.97 2.72 -43.13
CA LEU A 483 -30.98 1.94 -43.86
C LEU A 483 -32.19 1.56 -43.00
N HIS A 484 -32.02 1.46 -41.67
CA HIS A 484 -33.08 1.10 -40.74
C HIS A 484 -34.23 2.14 -40.64
N GLN A 485 -33.97 3.43 -40.89
CA GLN A 485 -34.98 4.48 -40.79
C GLN A 485 -34.87 5.55 -41.90
N PHE A 486 -35.92 5.70 -42.72
CA PHE A 486 -36.00 6.72 -43.78
C PHE A 486 -35.89 8.17 -43.28
N ASN A 487 -36.22 8.40 -42.00
CA ASN A 487 -36.17 9.71 -41.35
C ASN A 487 -35.06 9.82 -40.28
N TYR A 488 -33.99 9.03 -40.40
CA TYR A 488 -32.87 9.03 -39.45
C TYR A 488 -32.22 10.42 -39.26
N ASN A 489 -32.03 10.88 -38.02
CA ASN A 489 -31.33 12.15 -37.76
C ASN A 489 -29.82 11.97 -37.90
N THR A 490 -29.24 12.48 -39.00
CA THR A 490 -27.81 12.35 -39.29
C THR A 490 -26.90 13.21 -38.42
N ALA A 491 -27.43 14.17 -37.64
CA ALA A 491 -26.62 15.09 -36.83
C ALA A 491 -25.73 14.37 -35.81
N ARG A 492 -26.21 13.25 -35.25
CA ARG A 492 -25.42 12.44 -34.31
C ARG A 492 -24.25 11.76 -35.02
N GLU A 493 -24.51 11.16 -36.19
CA GLU A 493 -23.48 10.43 -36.93
C GLU A 493 -22.44 11.36 -37.58
N ILE A 494 -22.84 12.58 -37.98
CA ILE A 494 -21.89 13.61 -38.43
C ILE A 494 -20.87 13.92 -37.33
N ARG A 495 -21.33 14.14 -36.08
CA ARG A 495 -20.42 14.39 -34.94
C ARG A 495 -19.52 13.19 -34.66
N ASN A 496 -20.05 11.97 -34.72
CA ASN A 496 -19.25 10.76 -34.53
C ASN A 496 -18.14 10.65 -35.57
N VAL A 497 -18.45 10.91 -36.86
CA VAL A 497 -17.45 10.93 -37.93
C VAL A 497 -16.40 12.01 -37.70
N GLU A 498 -16.79 13.22 -37.29
CA GLU A 498 -15.85 14.30 -36.98
C GLU A 498 -14.87 13.92 -35.85
N LEU A 499 -15.36 13.31 -34.76
CA LEU A 499 -14.50 12.83 -33.67
C LEU A 499 -13.57 11.70 -34.13
N LEU A 500 -14.07 10.76 -34.94
CA LEU A 500 -13.26 9.68 -35.48
C LEU A 500 -12.20 10.19 -36.46
N LYS A 501 -12.48 11.25 -37.24
CA LYS A 501 -11.49 11.91 -38.10
C LYS A 501 -10.30 12.45 -37.30
N LEU A 502 -10.54 13.03 -36.12
CA LEU A 502 -9.47 13.55 -35.26
C LEU A 502 -8.50 12.45 -34.81
N ARG A 503 -8.96 11.20 -34.65
CA ARG A 503 -8.13 10.08 -34.17
C ARG A 503 -7.56 9.21 -35.29
N PHE A 504 -8.40 8.84 -36.27
CA PHE A 504 -8.06 7.89 -37.34
C PHE A 504 -7.59 8.54 -38.65
N GLY A 505 -7.76 9.87 -38.79
CA GLY A 505 -7.41 10.64 -39.98
C GLY A 505 -8.56 10.80 -40.97
N GLU A 506 -8.51 11.85 -41.79
CA GLU A 506 -9.58 12.20 -42.73
C GLU A 506 -9.77 11.18 -43.85
N SER A 507 -8.68 10.63 -44.39
CA SER A 507 -8.70 9.68 -45.51
C SER A 507 -9.49 8.41 -45.18
N HIS A 508 -9.33 7.90 -43.96
CA HIS A 508 -9.97 6.68 -43.47
C HIS A 508 -11.49 6.83 -43.29
N MET A 509 -11.97 8.05 -43.01
CA MET A 509 -13.39 8.34 -42.77
C MET A 509 -14.15 8.73 -44.03
N HIS A 510 -13.48 8.86 -45.18
CA HIS A 510 -14.08 9.34 -46.43
C HIS A 510 -15.32 8.55 -46.85
N TYR A 511 -15.29 7.21 -46.75
CA TYR A 511 -16.42 6.34 -47.07
C TYR A 511 -17.67 6.67 -46.23
N CYS A 512 -17.51 6.82 -44.91
CA CYS A 512 -18.62 7.14 -44.01
C CYS A 512 -19.18 8.54 -44.26
N GLU A 513 -18.32 9.49 -44.64
CA GLU A 513 -18.73 10.85 -44.98
C GLU A 513 -19.55 10.91 -46.27
N VAL A 514 -19.16 10.15 -47.30
CA VAL A 514 -19.94 10.02 -48.53
C VAL A 514 -21.30 9.37 -48.24
N MET A 515 -21.37 8.35 -47.39
CA MET A 515 -22.66 7.73 -47.00
C MET A 515 -23.61 8.73 -46.32
N LEU A 516 -23.11 9.58 -45.43
CA LEU A 516 -23.91 10.63 -44.79
C LEU A 516 -24.36 11.70 -45.79
N LYS A 517 -23.49 12.06 -46.73
CA LYS A 517 -23.82 12.99 -47.82
C LYS A 517 -24.91 12.41 -48.75
N ASP A 518 -24.83 11.13 -49.09
CA ASP A 518 -25.83 10.44 -49.91
C ASP A 518 -27.22 10.51 -49.27
N VAL A 519 -27.33 10.30 -47.96
CA VAL A 519 -28.60 10.40 -47.22
C VAL A 519 -29.13 11.84 -47.23
N ALA A 520 -28.28 12.84 -47.06
CA ALA A 520 -28.67 14.25 -47.12
C ALA A 520 -29.13 14.65 -48.54
N ASP A 521 -28.38 14.25 -49.57
CA ASP A 521 -28.72 14.50 -50.96
C ASP A 521 -30.01 13.77 -51.37
N SER A 522 -30.21 12.53 -50.91
CA SER A 522 -31.43 11.76 -51.14
C SER A 522 -32.66 12.45 -50.55
N ARG A 523 -32.57 13.07 -49.37
CA ARG A 523 -33.68 13.86 -48.79
C ARG A 523 -34.01 15.08 -49.64
N ARG A 524 -32.98 15.80 -50.09
CA ARG A 524 -33.14 16.97 -50.95
C ARG A 524 -33.82 16.59 -52.28
N ILE A 525 -33.38 15.49 -52.88
CA ILE A 525 -33.95 14.97 -54.13
C ILE A 525 -35.39 14.51 -53.94
N ASN A 526 -35.69 13.74 -52.89
CA ASN A 526 -37.07 13.34 -52.57
C ASN A 526 -37.99 14.56 -52.36
N THR A 527 -37.50 15.62 -51.72
CA THR A 527 -38.27 16.85 -51.51
C THR A 527 -38.58 17.54 -52.83
N ASN A 528 -37.58 17.70 -53.69
CA ASN A 528 -37.75 18.30 -55.02
C ASN A 528 -38.70 17.48 -55.91
N ILE A 529 -38.57 16.14 -55.87
CA ILE A 529 -39.47 15.26 -56.63
C ILE A 529 -40.89 15.44 -56.11
N ARG A 530 -41.13 15.33 -54.79
CA ARG A 530 -42.44 15.54 -54.16
C ARG A 530 -43.06 16.91 -54.46
N GLU A 531 -42.27 17.97 -54.43
CA GLU A 531 -42.72 19.31 -54.82
C GLU A 531 -43.17 19.35 -56.29
N GLU A 532 -42.42 18.73 -57.19
CA GLU A 532 -42.81 18.60 -58.60
C GLU A 532 -44.08 17.72 -58.75
N GLU A 533 -44.20 16.60 -58.01
CA GLU A 533 -45.42 15.76 -58.05
C GLU A 533 -46.66 16.55 -57.61
N SER A 534 -46.53 17.40 -56.59
CA SER A 534 -47.62 18.23 -56.09
C SER A 534 -48.07 19.34 -57.05
N ARG A 535 -47.23 19.69 -58.03
CA ARG A 535 -47.54 20.71 -59.06
C ARG A 535 -48.31 20.14 -60.26
N VAL A 536 -48.33 18.81 -60.39
CA VAL A 536 -49.00 18.10 -61.47
C VAL A 536 -50.47 17.83 -61.09
N ALA A 537 -51.39 17.89 -62.07
CA ALA A 537 -52.82 17.66 -61.86
C ALA A 537 -53.08 16.28 -61.23
N GLU A 538 -54.11 16.14 -60.39
CA GLU A 538 -54.42 14.90 -59.65
C GLU A 538 -54.58 13.66 -60.56
N GLU A 539 -54.95 13.85 -61.83
CA GLU A 539 -55.09 12.78 -62.83
C GLU A 539 -53.75 12.20 -63.33
N GLU A 540 -52.65 12.94 -63.20
CA GLU A 540 -51.29 12.55 -63.61
C GLU A 540 -50.37 12.21 -62.41
N GLN A 541 -50.92 12.23 -61.20
CA GLN A 541 -50.19 11.81 -60.01
C GLN A 541 -50.03 10.28 -59.99
N PRO A 542 -48.86 9.76 -59.60
CA PRO A 542 -48.67 8.31 -59.49
C PRO A 542 -49.64 7.73 -58.44
N PRO A 543 -50.12 6.50 -58.64
CA PRO A 543 -51.08 5.85 -57.73
C PRO A 543 -50.50 5.59 -56.33
N LEU A 544 -49.18 5.68 -56.16
CA LEU A 544 -48.45 5.51 -54.90
C LEU A 544 -47.42 6.63 -54.76
N ALA A 545 -47.41 7.30 -53.60
CA ALA A 545 -46.36 8.25 -53.23
C ALA A 545 -45.10 7.47 -52.82
N LEU A 546 -44.11 7.43 -53.70
CA LEU A 546 -42.85 6.72 -53.47
C LEU A 546 -41.82 7.63 -52.80
N SER A 547 -41.10 7.08 -51.83
CA SER A 547 -39.91 7.69 -51.23
C SER A 547 -38.77 6.73 -51.45
N ALA A 548 -37.67 7.18 -52.05
CA ALA A 548 -36.54 6.31 -52.39
C ALA A 548 -35.26 6.81 -51.72
N MET A 549 -34.47 5.92 -51.12
CA MET A 549 -33.17 6.26 -50.55
C MET A 549 -32.12 6.12 -51.65
N ILE A 550 -31.47 7.22 -52.04
CA ILE A 550 -30.56 7.29 -53.19
C ILE A 550 -29.13 7.16 -52.70
N LEU A 551 -28.44 6.08 -53.06
CA LEU A 551 -27.13 5.72 -52.52
C LEU A 551 -26.07 5.54 -53.62
N SER A 552 -24.82 5.82 -53.30
CA SER A 552 -23.67 5.50 -54.14
C SER A 552 -23.23 4.04 -53.99
N SER A 553 -22.97 3.33 -55.10
CA SER A 553 -22.66 1.89 -55.02
C SER A 553 -21.27 1.57 -54.49
N GLU A 554 -20.28 2.44 -54.73
CA GLU A 554 -18.87 2.16 -54.41
C GLU A 554 -18.52 2.43 -52.94
N PHE A 555 -19.29 3.28 -52.25
CA PHE A 555 -18.97 3.72 -50.89
C PHE A 555 -19.74 2.97 -49.79
N TRP A 556 -20.78 2.23 -50.17
CA TRP A 556 -21.60 1.45 -49.25
C TRP A 556 -21.12 -0.01 -49.17
N PRO A 557 -21.35 -0.70 -48.03
CA PRO A 557 -21.14 -2.15 -47.94
C PRO A 557 -21.96 -2.90 -49.00
N THR A 558 -21.53 -4.11 -49.35
CA THR A 558 -22.20 -4.92 -50.37
C THR A 558 -23.62 -5.30 -49.93
N LEU A 559 -24.61 -4.65 -50.54
CA LEU A 559 -26.02 -4.96 -50.32
C LEU A 559 -26.41 -6.19 -51.17
N LYS A 560 -27.14 -7.14 -50.58
CA LYS A 560 -27.58 -8.35 -51.27
C LYS A 560 -28.64 -8.00 -52.33
N GLU A 561 -28.36 -8.34 -53.58
CA GLU A 561 -29.31 -8.19 -54.68
C GLU A 561 -30.19 -9.43 -54.78
N GLU A 562 -31.46 -9.32 -54.37
CA GLU A 562 -32.46 -10.36 -54.61
C GLU A 562 -33.34 -9.97 -55.80
N LYS A 563 -33.42 -10.86 -56.81
CA LYS A 563 -34.32 -10.66 -57.95
C LYS A 563 -35.74 -10.97 -57.51
N MET A 564 -36.52 -9.93 -57.22
CA MET A 564 -37.93 -10.03 -56.84
C MET A 564 -38.82 -9.52 -57.98
N GLU A 565 -39.89 -10.24 -58.29
CA GLU A 565 -40.94 -9.75 -59.19
C GLU A 565 -41.82 -8.75 -58.44
N LEU A 566 -41.90 -7.52 -58.94
CA LEU A 566 -42.61 -6.41 -58.29
C LEU A 566 -44.07 -6.32 -58.78
N PRO A 567 -45.02 -5.95 -57.91
CA PRO A 567 -46.38 -5.67 -58.33
C PRO A 567 -46.44 -4.55 -59.39
N PRO A 568 -47.37 -4.62 -60.37
CA PRO A 568 -47.44 -3.66 -61.48
C PRO A 568 -47.66 -2.21 -61.01
N LEU A 569 -48.36 -1.99 -59.89
CA LEU A 569 -48.53 -0.66 -59.29
C LEU A 569 -47.23 -0.08 -58.74
N ALA A 570 -46.35 -0.93 -58.20
CA ALA A 570 -45.04 -0.52 -57.70
C ALA A 570 -44.09 -0.23 -58.87
N SER A 571 -44.10 -1.06 -59.93
CA SER A 571 -43.30 -0.83 -61.14
C SER A 571 -43.63 0.52 -61.77
N GLN A 572 -44.91 0.86 -61.92
CA GLN A 572 -45.34 2.16 -62.46
C GLN A 572 -44.88 3.33 -61.60
N ALA A 573 -44.97 3.22 -60.26
CA ALA A 573 -44.49 4.26 -59.35
C ALA A 573 -42.96 4.41 -59.40
N MET A 574 -42.21 3.31 -59.51
CA MET A 574 -40.75 3.32 -59.65
C MET A 574 -40.30 3.91 -60.99
N GLU A 575 -40.95 3.57 -62.09
CA GLU A 575 -40.68 4.15 -63.42
C GLU A 575 -40.94 5.65 -63.43
N ALA A 576 -42.07 6.09 -62.85
CA ALA A 576 -42.40 7.51 -62.71
C ALA A 576 -41.37 8.26 -61.85
N TYR A 577 -40.93 7.67 -60.74
CA TYR A 577 -39.88 8.23 -59.89
C TYR A 577 -38.53 8.31 -60.63
N THR A 578 -38.16 7.25 -61.36
CA THR A 578 -36.90 7.18 -62.14
C THR A 578 -36.87 8.26 -63.23
N HIS A 579 -37.97 8.43 -63.97
CA HIS A 579 -38.08 9.48 -64.99
C HIS A 579 -37.97 10.89 -64.39
N ARG A 580 -38.58 11.13 -63.21
CA ARG A 580 -38.47 12.42 -62.49
C ARG A 580 -37.05 12.66 -61.98
N TYR A 581 -36.37 11.61 -61.52
CA TYR A 581 -34.98 11.67 -61.10
C TYR A 581 -34.04 12.04 -62.26
N GLU A 582 -34.17 11.38 -63.41
CA GLU A 582 -33.36 11.66 -64.62
C GLU A 582 -33.51 13.10 -65.12
N LYS A 583 -34.72 13.68 -65.00
CA LYS A 583 -34.99 15.09 -65.32
C LYS A 583 -34.29 16.06 -64.34
N LEU A 584 -34.20 15.69 -63.06
CA LEU A 584 -33.61 16.52 -62.01
C LEU A 584 -32.08 16.44 -61.99
N LYS A 585 -31.53 15.24 -62.24
CA LYS A 585 -30.10 14.97 -62.22
C LYS A 585 -29.75 14.08 -63.41
N VAL A 586 -28.96 14.63 -64.33
CA VAL A 586 -28.43 13.85 -65.48
C VAL A 586 -27.52 12.76 -64.91
N PRO A 587 -27.80 11.47 -65.14
CA PRO A 587 -26.91 10.39 -64.71
C PRO A 587 -25.60 10.48 -65.49
N ASP A 588 -24.47 10.46 -64.80
CA ASP A 588 -23.16 10.28 -65.45
C ASP A 588 -23.05 8.80 -65.89
N ASP A 589 -23.33 8.52 -67.16
CA ASP A 589 -23.07 7.26 -67.92
C ASP A 589 -23.48 5.90 -67.30
N GLY A 590 -24.39 5.86 -66.31
CA GLY A 590 -24.80 4.63 -65.62
C GLY A 590 -26.31 4.37 -65.63
N ALA A 591 -26.71 3.10 -65.78
CA ALA A 591 -28.08 2.64 -65.56
C ALA A 591 -28.39 2.54 -64.05
N VAL A 592 -29.55 3.06 -63.65
CA VAL A 592 -30.06 3.02 -62.27
C VAL A 592 -30.40 1.58 -61.88
N ALA A 593 -30.05 1.17 -60.66
CA ALA A 593 -30.41 -0.13 -60.10
C ALA A 593 -31.28 0.02 -58.84
N TRP A 594 -32.43 -0.65 -58.81
CA TRP A 594 -33.30 -0.71 -57.64
C TRP A 594 -32.95 -1.94 -56.79
N LEU A 595 -32.71 -1.73 -55.48
CA LEU A 595 -32.53 -2.83 -54.52
C LEU A 595 -33.75 -2.97 -53.60
N PRO A 596 -34.34 -4.17 -53.50
CA PRO A 596 -35.29 -4.47 -52.45
C PRO A 596 -34.53 -4.66 -51.14
N VAL A 597 -34.78 -3.82 -50.14
CA VAL A 597 -34.25 -4.02 -48.78
C VAL A 597 -35.41 -4.53 -47.92
N CYS A 598 -35.24 -5.71 -47.33
CA CYS A 598 -36.30 -6.55 -46.76
C CYS A 598 -37.06 -6.00 -45.52
N PHE A 599 -36.99 -4.71 -45.21
CA PHE A 599 -37.70 -4.13 -44.07
C PHE A 599 -38.67 -3.03 -44.51
N CYS A 600 -39.96 -3.41 -44.55
CA CYS A 600 -41.11 -2.59 -44.97
C CYS A 600 -41.19 -2.24 -46.47
N PHE A 601 -42.38 -1.86 -46.94
CA PHE A 601 -42.72 -1.41 -48.30
C PHE A 601 -41.94 -0.14 -48.69
N SER A 602 -40.62 -0.21 -48.77
CA SER A 602 -39.71 0.90 -48.99
C SER A 602 -38.53 0.38 -49.81
N GLN A 603 -38.29 1.03 -50.95
CA GLN A 603 -37.29 0.60 -51.92
C GLN A 603 -36.06 1.49 -51.86
N VAL A 604 -34.89 0.87 -51.92
CA VAL A 604 -33.61 1.56 -51.96
C VAL A 604 -33.18 1.70 -53.42
N PHE A 605 -32.78 2.91 -53.79
CA PHE A 605 -32.40 3.31 -55.14
C PHE A 605 -30.88 3.48 -55.17
N ILE A 606 -30.17 2.70 -55.98
CA ILE A 606 -28.71 2.78 -56.06
C ILE A 606 -28.30 3.34 -57.41
N ASN A 607 -27.56 4.43 -57.37
CA ASN A 607 -26.92 4.98 -58.55
C ASN A 607 -25.53 4.33 -58.70
N ARG A 608 -25.35 3.49 -59.71
CA ARG A 608 -24.05 2.88 -60.03
C ARG A 608 -23.23 3.88 -60.85
N LEU A 609 -22.34 4.60 -60.18
CA LEU A 609 -21.28 5.36 -60.84
C LEU A 609 -20.16 4.38 -61.16
N ALA A 610 -19.73 4.31 -62.42
CA ALA A 610 -18.49 3.64 -62.79
C ALA A 610 -17.36 4.68 -62.70
N ALA A 611 -16.38 4.44 -61.83
CA ALA A 611 -15.17 5.26 -61.78
C ALA A 611 -14.47 5.27 -63.16
N ARG A 612 -14.14 6.46 -63.67
CA ARG A 612 -13.14 6.57 -64.76
C ARG A 612 -11.80 6.06 -64.24
N PRO A 613 -11.02 5.31 -65.04
CA PRO A 613 -9.64 5.03 -64.68
C PRO A 613 -8.91 6.37 -64.60
N THR A 614 -8.39 6.70 -63.42
CA THR A 614 -7.39 7.76 -63.25
C THR A 614 -6.11 7.27 -63.93
N GLU A 615 -5.87 7.69 -65.17
CA GLU A 615 -4.53 7.74 -65.73
C GLU A 615 -3.72 8.76 -64.93
N TYR A 616 -2.89 8.26 -64.00
CA TYR A 616 -1.76 9.01 -63.47
C TYR A 616 -0.55 8.70 -64.37
N GLU A 617 -0.11 9.69 -65.15
CA GLU A 617 1.31 9.87 -65.48
C GLU A 617 2.02 10.63 -64.34
#